data_AF-A0A918Q922-F1
#
_entry.id   AF-A0A918Q922-F1
#
_cell.length_a   1.000
_cell.length_b   1.000
_cell.length_c   1.000
_cell.angle_alpha   90.00
_cell.angle_beta   90.00
_cell.angle_gamma   90.00
#
_symmetry.space_group_name_H-M   'P 1'
#
loop_
_entity.id
_entity.type
_entity.pdbx_description
1 polymer ?
#
loop_
_entity_poly.entity_id
_entity_poly.type
_entity_poly.pdbx_seq_one_letter_code
_entity_poly.pdbx_strand_id
1 'polypeptide(L)'
;MGSLSFATTQANTIVEKEPITYRAQDSKVQIEPEELPQKVKESILDNEEVKMLPVSEAFKVTDQQGEVSYEVQFGMEETVIKTYDEEGNELED
;
A
#
# COMPACT_ATOMS: atom_id res chain seq x y z
N MET A 1 57.42 25.07 -1.61
CA MET A 1 56.65 23.96 -2.20
C MET A 1 56.19 23.04 -1.09
N GLY A 2 54.92 22.62 -1.10
CA GLY A 2 54.41 21.61 -0.18
C GLY A 2 52.92 21.78 0.11
N SER A 3 52.10 21.75 -0.94
CA SER A 3 50.64 21.74 -0.88
C SER A 3 50.16 20.43 -0.23
N LEU A 4 49.23 20.50 0.73
CA LEU A 4 48.49 19.33 1.18
C LEU A 4 47.00 19.67 1.23
N SER A 5 46.25 18.79 0.59
CA SER A 5 44.92 19.00 0.02
C SER A 5 43.82 18.90 1.07
N PHE A 6 42.76 19.68 0.86
CA PHE A 6 41.50 19.58 1.58
C PHE A 6 40.75 18.33 1.09
N ALA A 7 40.56 17.35 1.96
CA ALA A 7 39.65 16.24 1.70
C ALA A 7 38.21 16.74 1.86
N THR A 8 37.45 16.73 0.75
CA THR A 8 36.02 17.00 0.75
C THR A 8 35.28 15.73 1.16
N THR A 9 34.53 15.78 2.27
CA THR A 9 33.59 14.74 2.65
C THR A 9 32.31 14.97 1.85
N GLN A 10 32.01 14.06 0.91
CA GLN A 10 30.69 13.99 0.29
C GLN A 10 29.70 13.45 1.34
N ALA A 11 28.77 14.31 1.76
CA ALA A 11 27.64 13.90 2.58
C ALA A 11 26.69 13.08 1.69
N ASN A 12 26.61 11.78 1.97
CA ASN A 12 25.66 10.88 1.35
C ASN A 12 24.29 11.17 1.96
N THR A 13 23.35 11.72 1.19
CA THR A 13 21.97 11.93 1.62
C THR A 13 21.30 10.57 1.81
N ILE A 14 21.24 10.11 3.04
CA ILE A 14 20.41 8.98 3.44
C ILE A 14 18.98 9.51 3.39
N VAL A 15 18.20 9.04 2.43
CA VAL A 15 16.76 9.28 2.40
C VAL A 15 16.17 8.48 3.56
N GLU A 16 15.89 9.16 4.68
CA GLU A 16 15.08 8.61 5.77
C GLU A 16 13.67 8.34 5.21
N LYS A 17 13.42 7.08 4.81
CA LYS A 17 12.06 6.57 4.71
C LYS A 17 11.46 6.59 6.10
N GLU A 18 10.33 7.26 6.23
CA GLU A 18 9.60 7.50 7.47
C GLU A 18 9.39 6.22 8.30
N PRO A 19 9.31 6.32 9.64
CA PRO A 19 9.18 5.18 10.52
C PRO A 19 7.82 4.50 10.33
N ILE A 20 7.83 3.36 9.66
CA ILE A 20 6.74 2.38 9.66
C ILE A 20 6.41 2.00 11.11
N THR A 21 5.24 2.45 11.56
CA THR A 21 4.70 2.15 12.88
C THR A 21 4.21 0.71 12.88
N TYR A 22 5.04 -0.23 13.35
CA TYR A 22 4.64 -1.62 13.59
C TYR A 22 3.71 -1.71 14.81
N ARG A 23 2.40 -1.47 14.62
CA ARG A 23 1.36 -1.96 15.54
C ARG A 23 0.99 -3.38 15.10
N ALA A 24 1.06 -4.34 16.03
CA ALA A 24 0.64 -5.76 15.94
C ALA A 24 0.57 -6.32 14.50
N GLN A 25 1.63 -7.04 14.08
CA GLN A 25 2.07 -7.14 12.69
C GLN A 25 1.18 -8.00 11.77
N ASP A 26 0.02 -7.48 11.35
CA ASP A 26 -0.53 -7.84 10.06
C ASP A 26 0.49 -7.43 8.99
N SER A 27 0.88 -8.37 8.13
CA SER A 27 1.82 -8.11 7.05
C SER A 27 1.08 -7.39 5.94
N LYS A 28 1.08 -6.05 6.00
CA LYS A 28 0.55 -5.18 4.96
C LYS A 28 1.63 -4.88 3.92
N VAL A 29 1.44 -5.40 2.71
CA VAL A 29 2.33 -5.21 1.56
C VAL A 29 1.59 -4.39 0.52
N GLN A 30 2.15 -3.24 0.12
CA GLN A 30 1.62 -2.48 -0.99
C GLN A 30 1.82 -3.26 -2.29
N ILE A 31 0.75 -3.39 -3.06
CA ILE A 31 0.71 -4.09 -4.34
C ILE A 31 0.16 -3.16 -5.41
N GLU A 32 0.41 -3.49 -6.68
CA GLU A 32 -0.24 -2.75 -7.76
C GLU A 32 -1.74 -3.13 -7.83
N PRO A 33 -2.64 -2.23 -8.27
CA PRO A 33 -4.05 -2.55 -8.46
C PRO A 33 -4.25 -3.71 -9.46
N GLU A 34 -3.31 -3.89 -10.39
CA GLU A 34 -3.29 -4.99 -11.34
C GLU A 34 -2.96 -6.35 -10.68
N GLU A 35 -2.36 -6.36 -9.50
CA GLU A 35 -2.08 -7.57 -8.72
C GLU A 35 -3.27 -8.01 -7.86
N LEU A 36 -4.33 -7.20 -7.78
CA LEU A 36 -5.56 -7.60 -7.11
C LEU A 36 -6.16 -8.85 -7.80
N PRO A 37 -6.72 -9.80 -7.02
CA PRO A 37 -7.43 -10.93 -7.58
C PRO A 37 -8.53 -10.48 -8.54
N GLN A 38 -8.76 -11.25 -9.59
CA GLN A 38 -9.82 -10.94 -10.55
C GLN A 38 -11.18 -10.79 -9.85
N LYS A 39 -11.43 -11.61 -8.83
CA LYS A 39 -12.64 -11.54 -8.00
C LYS A 39 -12.81 -10.21 -7.27
N VAL A 40 -11.75 -9.72 -6.63
CA VAL A 40 -11.75 -8.40 -5.98
C VAL A 40 -12.01 -7.29 -7.00
N LYS A 41 -11.38 -7.34 -8.18
CA LYS A 41 -11.62 -6.37 -9.25
C LYS A 41 -13.06 -6.40 -9.76
N GLU A 42 -13.64 -7.59 -9.94
CA GLU A 42 -15.05 -7.76 -10.30
C GLU A 42 -15.96 -7.11 -9.24
N SER A 43 -15.75 -7.40 -7.96
CA SER A 43 -16.53 -6.80 -6.86
C SER A 43 -16.43 -5.29 -6.78
N ILE A 44 -15.24 -4.72 -7.03
CA ILE A 44 -15.04 -3.27 -7.10
C ILE A 44 -15.84 -2.65 -8.25
N LEU A 45 -15.89 -3.31 -9.42
CA LEU A 45 -16.64 -2.84 -10.58
C LEU A 45 -18.16 -2.94 -10.37
N ASP A 46 -18.62 -3.92 -9.60
CA ASP A 46 -20.03 -4.07 -9.21
C ASP A 46 -20.44 -3.11 -8.08
N ASN A 47 -19.50 -2.63 -7.26
CA ASN A 47 -19.78 -1.72 -6.14
C ASN A 47 -20.05 -0.29 -6.63
N GLU A 48 -21.29 0.19 -6.48
CA GLU A 48 -21.71 1.51 -6.98
C GLU A 48 -20.98 2.71 -6.37
N GLU A 49 -20.45 2.55 -5.16
CA GLU A 49 -19.75 3.60 -4.42
C GLU A 49 -18.33 3.82 -4.94
N VAL A 50 -17.63 2.74 -5.29
CA VAL A 50 -16.20 2.78 -5.67
C VAL A 50 -15.94 2.53 -7.15
N LYS A 51 -16.89 1.97 -7.91
CA LYS A 51 -16.71 1.68 -9.36
C LYS A 51 -16.40 2.92 -10.22
N MET A 52 -16.80 4.11 -9.75
CA MET A 52 -16.54 5.38 -10.43
C MET A 52 -15.30 6.10 -9.90
N LEU A 53 -14.68 5.59 -8.83
CA LEU A 53 -13.51 6.19 -8.19
C LEU A 53 -12.22 5.53 -8.71
N PRO A 54 -11.16 6.30 -8.96
CA PRO A 54 -9.87 5.71 -9.29
C PRO A 54 -9.28 5.01 -8.06
N VAL A 55 -8.71 3.82 -8.26
CA VAL A 55 -7.89 3.17 -7.23
C VAL A 55 -6.62 3.99 -7.04
N SER A 56 -6.42 4.52 -5.85
CA SER A 56 -5.22 5.27 -5.47
C SER A 56 -4.11 4.34 -5.01
N GLU A 57 -4.43 3.43 -4.08
CA GLU A 57 -3.48 2.47 -3.51
C GLU A 57 -4.16 1.12 -3.27
N ALA A 58 -3.37 0.05 -3.36
CA ALA A 58 -3.82 -1.30 -3.04
C ALA A 58 -2.80 -1.98 -2.12
N PHE A 59 -3.28 -2.73 -1.15
CA PHE A 59 -2.47 -3.42 -0.18
C PHE A 59 -2.97 -4.85 0.01
N LYS A 60 -2.04 -5.80 0.01
CA LYS A 60 -2.27 -7.15 0.48
C LYS A 60 -1.98 -7.19 1.97
N VAL A 61 -2.99 -7.46 2.78
CA VAL A 61 -2.87 -7.66 4.22
C VAL A 61 -2.88 -9.16 4.48
N THR A 62 -1.91 -9.64 5.25
CA THR A 62 -1.91 -11.02 5.75
C THR A 62 -1.94 -10.98 7.26
N ASP A 63 -3.01 -11.52 7.83
CA ASP A 63 -3.21 -11.52 9.27
C ASP A 63 -2.28 -12.52 9.98
N GLN A 64 -2.35 -12.58 11.32
CA GLN A 64 -1.57 -13.52 12.12
C GLN A 64 -1.98 -14.99 11.96
N GLN A 65 -3.20 -15.25 11.48
CA GLN A 65 -3.73 -16.58 11.18
C GLN A 65 -3.32 -17.07 9.78
N GLY A 66 -2.75 -16.18 8.96
CA GLY A 66 -2.38 -16.44 7.57
C GLY A 66 -3.51 -16.18 6.57
N GLU A 67 -4.61 -15.57 7.01
CA GLU A 67 -5.69 -15.12 6.15
C GLU A 67 -5.26 -13.89 5.37
N VAL A 68 -5.51 -13.92 4.06
CA VAL A 68 -5.16 -12.86 3.14
C VAL A 68 -6.40 -12.01 2.85
N SER A 69 -6.25 -10.71 3.04
CA SER A 69 -7.22 -9.71 2.62
C SER A 69 -6.55 -8.62 1.78
N TYR A 70 -7.36 -7.87 1.06
CA TYR A 70 -6.95 -6.86 0.11
C TYR A 70 -7.61 -5.54 0.47
N GLU A 71 -6.83 -4.61 1.00
CA GLU A 71 -7.29 -3.25 1.29
C GLU A 71 -7.05 -2.38 0.05
N VAL A 72 -8.11 -1.77 -0.46
CA VAL A 72 -8.06 -0.92 -1.65
C VAL A 72 -8.56 0.47 -1.28
N GLN A 73 -7.73 1.47 -1.58
CA GLN A 73 -8.04 2.87 -1.36
C GLN A 73 -8.45 3.51 -2.69
N PHE A 74 -9.58 4.20 -2.68
CA PHE A 74 -10.19 4.84 -3.82
C PHE A 74 -10.26 6.34 -3.62
N GLY A 75 -10.14 7.12 -4.71
CA GLY A 75 -10.26 8.57 -4.68
C GLY A 75 -8.93 9.28 -4.34
N MET A 76 -8.88 10.58 -4.65
CA MET A 76 -7.68 11.42 -4.45
C MET A 76 -7.87 12.44 -3.33
N GLU A 77 -9.05 13.08 -3.27
CA GLU A 77 -9.38 14.08 -2.25
C GLU A 77 -10.22 13.49 -1.12
N GLU A 78 -11.25 12.70 -1.47
CA GLU A 78 -12.04 11.89 -0.54
C GLU A 78 -11.63 10.44 -0.71
N THR A 79 -10.86 9.92 0.24
CA THR A 79 -10.40 8.53 0.22
C THR A 79 -11.44 7.60 0.81
N VAL A 80 -11.89 6.64 0.00
CA VAL A 80 -12.72 5.52 0.45
C VAL A 80 -11.83 4.31 0.57
N ILE A 81 -11.85 3.64 1.71
CA ILE A 81 -11.07 2.42 1.94
C ILE A 81 -12.05 1.27 2.01
N LYS A 82 -11.84 0.25 1.19
CA LYS A 82 -12.61 -1.00 1.23
C LYS A 82 -11.65 -2.17 1.36
N THR A 83 -12.00 -3.13 2.19
CA THR A 83 -11.22 -4.36 2.37
C THR A 83 -12.00 -5.52 1.74
N TYR A 84 -11.30 -6.39 1.02
CA TYR A 84 -11.89 -7.54 0.37
C TYR A 84 -11.15 -8.82 0.74
N ASP A 85 -11.82 -9.96 0.78
CA ASP A 85 -11.17 -11.26 0.87
C ASP A 85 -10.66 -11.75 -0.51
N GLU A 86 -10.00 -12.92 -0.54
CA GLU A 86 -9.51 -13.53 -1.79
C GLU A 86 -10.64 -13.89 -2.77
N GLU A 87 -11.87 -14.07 -2.29
CA GLU A 87 -13.07 -14.37 -3.08
C GLU A 87 -13.77 -13.11 -3.58
N GLY A 88 -13.28 -11.92 -3.22
CA GLY A 88 -13.85 -10.63 -3.59
C GLY A 88 -15.03 -10.20 -2.74
N ASN A 89 -15.33 -10.87 -1.61
CA ASN A 89 -16.35 -10.36 -0.70
C ASN A 89 -15.78 -9.17 0.07
N GLU A 90 -16.59 -8.13 0.21
CA GLU A 90 -16.23 -6.98 1.05
C GLU A 90 -16.24 -7.42 2.52
N LEU A 91 -15.10 -7.22 3.18
CA LEU A 91 -14.96 -7.36 4.61
C LEU A 91 -15.28 -5.99 5.22
N GLU A 92 -16.52 -5.80 5.68
CA GLU A 92 -16.87 -4.66 6.54
C GLU A 92 -16.15 -4.81 7.90
N ASP A 93 -15.51 -3.73 8.35
CA ASP A 93 -14.99 -3.60 9.73
C ASP A 93 -16.10 -3.12 10.68
#